data_AF-G6EDZ5-F1
#
_entry.id   AF-G6EDZ5-F1
#
_cell.length_a   1.000
_cell.length_b   1.000
_cell.length_c   1.000
_cell.angle_alpha   90.00
_cell.angle_beta   90.00
_cell.angle_gamma   90.00
#
_symmetry.space_group_name_H-M   'P 1'
#
loop_
_entity.id
_entity.type
_entity.pdbx_description
1 polymer ?
#
loop_
_entity_poly.entity_id
_entity_poly.type
_entity_poly.pdbx_seq_one_letter_code
_entity_poly.pdbx_strand_id
1 'polypeptide(L)'
;MALLLLSAPGSAHEGHKKDLSEAEMAQMEMQDHPAAHHDGAEMMPDAMIGPAGARQASANAMPQTADQALAAKIAENRVTSISDFLGRLHPVAAHFPIALLLLAALGELLLTIRPALGLETTVRFLISGGAAGALTAALLGWFAAGWRLEDRSETLGLHRWNGTAIAAVALVATWLAFRARNRTLLRIVLAVLAVALVLQGYLGGEMVFGPNHLGLE
;
A
#
# COMPACT_ATOMS: atom_id res chain seq x y z
N MET A 1 33.99 -17.23 -30.43
CA MET A 1 33.38 -18.43 -31.03
C MET A 1 31.88 -18.28 -30.89
N ALA A 2 31.21 -17.92 -31.99
CA ALA A 2 29.77 -17.70 -32.04
C ALA A 2 29.04 -19.02 -32.31
N LEU A 3 27.93 -19.28 -31.61
CA LEU A 3 26.95 -20.26 -32.08
C LEU A 3 25.54 -19.71 -31.80
N LEU A 4 24.97 -19.14 -32.86
CA LEU A 4 23.54 -18.95 -33.04
C LEU A 4 22.91 -20.30 -33.35
N LEU A 5 21.84 -20.66 -32.63
CA LEU A 5 20.88 -21.67 -33.11
C LEU A 5 19.51 -21.02 -33.19
N LEU A 6 18.97 -21.05 -34.41
CA LEU A 6 17.68 -20.54 -34.80
C LEU A 6 16.61 -21.61 -34.59
N SER A 7 15.53 -21.18 -33.95
CA SER A 7 14.16 -21.70 -33.78
C SER A 7 13.57 -22.68 -34.81
N ALA A 8 12.62 -23.53 -34.35
CA ALA A 8 11.18 -23.55 -34.72
C ALA A 8 10.41 -24.67 -33.93
N PRO A 9 9.08 -24.86 -34.08
CA PRO A 9 8.01 -24.15 -33.35
C PRO A 9 7.05 -25.11 -32.59
N GLY A 10 6.16 -24.57 -31.75
CA GLY A 10 4.91 -25.27 -31.41
C GLY A 10 4.48 -25.25 -29.95
N SER A 11 3.82 -24.17 -29.54
CA SER A 11 2.74 -24.16 -28.52
C SER A 11 2.24 -22.72 -28.33
N ALA A 12 1.69 -22.12 -29.38
CA ALA A 12 1.28 -20.72 -29.43
C ALA A 12 -0.24 -20.52 -29.19
N HIS A 13 -0.87 -21.28 -28.29
CA HIS A 13 -2.30 -21.07 -28.01
C HIS A 13 -2.74 -21.04 -26.53
N GLU A 14 -1.83 -21.16 -25.56
CA GLU A 14 -2.16 -21.06 -24.12
C GLU A 14 -1.52 -19.87 -23.40
N GLY A 15 -0.55 -19.20 -24.02
CA GLY A 15 0.20 -18.10 -23.39
C GLY A 15 -0.57 -16.79 -23.24
N HIS A 16 -1.66 -16.60 -23.99
CA HIS A 16 -2.32 -15.28 -24.05
C HIS A 16 -3.35 -15.03 -22.94
N LYS A 17 -3.69 -16.04 -22.12
CA LYS A 17 -4.65 -15.88 -21.02
C LYS A 17 -4.02 -15.45 -19.69
N LYS A 18 -2.69 -15.48 -19.55
CA LYS A 18 -2.01 -15.24 -18.27
C LYS A 18 -1.66 -13.77 -18.00
N ASP A 19 -1.73 -12.91 -19.01
CA ASP A 19 -1.39 -11.49 -18.91
C ASP A 19 -2.58 -10.55 -19.15
N LEU A 20 -3.81 -11.05 -19.02
CA LEU A 20 -5.02 -10.24 -19.18
C LEU A 20 -5.31 -9.48 -17.88
N SER A 21 -5.54 -8.18 -17.99
CA SER A 21 -6.03 -7.39 -16.86
C SER A 21 -7.42 -7.86 -16.43
N GLU A 22 -7.80 -7.66 -15.17
CA GLU A 22 -9.11 -8.07 -14.64
C GLU A 22 -10.29 -7.53 -15.50
N ALA A 23 -10.09 -6.39 -16.16
CA ALA A 23 -11.06 -5.80 -17.08
C ALA A 23 -11.24 -6.59 -18.38
N GLU A 24 -10.16 -7.19 -18.92
CA GLU A 24 -10.22 -8.02 -20.13
C GLU A 24 -10.80 -9.41 -19.84
N MET A 25 -10.53 -9.97 -18.67
CA MET A 25 -11.19 -11.22 -18.23
C MET A 25 -12.70 -11.06 -18.09
N ALA A 26 -13.16 -9.94 -17.51
CA ALA A 26 -14.58 -9.65 -17.35
C ALA A 26 -15.31 -9.48 -18.70
N GLN A 27 -14.63 -8.96 -19.74
CA GLN A 27 -15.20 -8.86 -21.08
C GLN A 27 -15.32 -10.22 -21.78
N MET A 28 -14.37 -11.13 -21.54
CA MET A 28 -14.37 -12.45 -22.17
C MET A 28 -15.46 -13.37 -21.60
N GLU A 29 -15.72 -13.28 -20.29
CA GLU A 29 -16.77 -14.04 -19.60
C GLU A 29 -18.19 -13.64 -20.04
N MET A 30 -18.38 -12.38 -20.46
CA MET A 30 -19.66 -11.92 -21.03
C MET A 30 -19.88 -12.37 -22.48
N GLN A 31 -18.86 -12.81 -23.21
CA GLN A 31 -18.99 -13.24 -24.60
C GLN A 31 -19.22 -14.74 -24.78
N ASP A 32 -18.93 -15.59 -23.78
CA ASP A 32 -18.92 -17.05 -23.92
C ASP A 32 -20.13 -17.75 -23.27
N HIS A 33 -21.34 -17.30 -23.61
CA HIS A 33 -22.58 -18.05 -23.32
C HIS A 33 -23.12 -18.69 -24.62
N PRO A 34 -23.03 -20.02 -24.80
CA PRO A 34 -23.74 -20.69 -25.87
C PRO A 34 -25.24 -20.67 -25.57
N ALA A 35 -26.03 -20.22 -26.54
CA ALA A 35 -27.48 -20.29 -26.52
C ALA A 35 -27.94 -21.75 -26.35
N ALA A 36 -28.48 -22.08 -25.18
CA ALA A 36 -29.20 -23.33 -24.97
C ALA A 36 -30.63 -23.18 -25.53
N HIS A 37 -30.93 -24.02 -26.52
CA HIS A 37 -32.24 -24.20 -27.13
C HIS A 37 -33.30 -24.65 -26.10
N HIS A 38 -34.46 -23.99 -26.11
CA HIS A 38 -35.71 -24.55 -25.60
C HIS A 38 -36.85 -24.25 -26.58
N ASP A 39 -37.24 -25.27 -27.35
CA ASP A 39 -38.52 -25.38 -28.03
C ASP A 39 -39.62 -25.77 -27.03
N GLY A 40 -40.84 -25.26 -27.24
CA GLY A 40 -42.05 -25.81 -26.62
C GLY A 40 -43.06 -24.75 -26.18
N ALA A 41 -43.95 -24.39 -27.09
CA ALA A 41 -45.16 -23.62 -26.81
C ALA A 41 -46.18 -24.45 -26.00
N GLU A 42 -46.93 -23.82 -25.09
CA GLU A 42 -48.41 -23.84 -25.09
C GLU A 42 -49.06 -23.06 -23.91
N MET A 43 -50.00 -22.20 -24.30
CA MET A 43 -51.29 -21.81 -23.68
C MET A 43 -51.38 -21.10 -22.31
N MET A 44 -51.77 -19.81 -22.41
CA MET A 44 -52.64 -19.00 -21.51
C MET A 44 -54.13 -19.41 -21.74
N PRO A 45 -55.15 -19.07 -20.90
CA PRO A 45 -55.43 -17.76 -20.26
C PRO A 45 -56.07 -17.89 -18.84
N ASP A 46 -56.56 -16.92 -18.07
CA ASP A 46 -57.00 -15.52 -18.23
C ASP A 46 -57.16 -14.87 -16.82
N ALA A 47 -57.35 -13.55 -16.77
CA ALA A 47 -58.03 -12.72 -15.72
C ALA A 47 -57.28 -12.38 -14.39
N MET A 48 -57.26 -11.16 -13.81
CA MET A 48 -57.87 -9.82 -14.04
C MET A 48 -57.18 -8.74 -13.14
N ILE A 49 -56.91 -7.54 -13.72
CA ILE A 49 -57.12 -6.14 -13.23
C ILE A 49 -56.53 -5.61 -11.88
N GLY A 50 -55.49 -4.75 -12.02
CA GLY A 50 -55.03 -3.47 -11.35
C GLY A 50 -55.35 -3.05 -9.88
N PRO A 51 -54.63 -2.04 -9.29
CA PRO A 51 -54.07 -0.87 -9.98
C PRO A 51 -52.60 -0.49 -9.67
N ALA A 52 -52.13 0.43 -10.53
CA ALA A 52 -50.92 1.22 -10.58
C ALA A 52 -50.32 1.70 -9.24
N GLY A 53 -48.99 1.55 -9.12
CA GLY A 53 -48.20 2.23 -8.08
C GLY A 53 -46.72 1.83 -8.02
N ALA A 54 -46.33 0.68 -8.58
CA ALA A 54 -44.95 0.17 -8.53
C ALA A 54 -44.20 0.40 -9.85
N ARG A 55 -43.99 1.66 -10.23
CA ARG A 55 -42.97 2.05 -11.23
C ARG A 55 -42.44 3.44 -10.89
N GLN A 56 -41.79 3.58 -9.73
CA GLN A 56 -40.77 4.59 -9.63
C GLN A 56 -39.59 4.05 -10.43
N ALA A 57 -39.54 4.49 -11.68
CA ALA A 57 -38.51 4.15 -12.63
C ALA A 57 -37.16 4.37 -11.97
N SER A 58 -36.40 3.29 -11.83
CA SER A 58 -34.93 3.31 -11.81
C SER A 58 -34.47 3.83 -13.18
N ALA A 59 -34.72 5.11 -13.44
CA ALA A 59 -34.25 5.82 -14.59
C ALA A 59 -32.83 6.31 -14.27
N ASN A 60 -31.88 5.86 -15.09
CA ASN A 60 -30.47 6.28 -15.16
C ASN A 60 -29.42 5.43 -14.43
N ALA A 61 -29.56 4.10 -14.43
CA ALA A 61 -28.37 3.24 -14.41
C ALA A 61 -27.94 2.97 -15.87
N MET A 62 -27.37 3.98 -16.53
CA MET A 62 -26.61 3.75 -17.76
C MET A 62 -25.45 2.81 -17.43
N PRO A 63 -25.16 1.77 -18.23
CA PRO A 63 -23.93 1.02 -18.07
C PRO A 63 -22.78 2.01 -18.28
N GLN A 64 -22.09 2.38 -17.20
CA GLN A 64 -20.91 3.21 -17.29
C GLN A 64 -19.91 2.44 -18.17
N THR A 65 -19.53 3.02 -19.31
CA THR A 65 -18.39 2.49 -20.05
C THR A 65 -17.16 2.54 -19.14
N ALA A 66 -16.16 1.68 -19.36
CA ALA A 66 -14.93 1.68 -18.56
C ALA A 66 -14.31 3.10 -18.46
N ASP A 67 -14.41 3.88 -19.54
CA ASP A 67 -13.96 5.28 -19.60
C ASP A 67 -14.77 6.22 -18.70
N GLN A 68 -16.09 6.05 -18.63
CA GLN A 68 -16.95 6.84 -17.74
C GLN A 68 -16.68 6.52 -16.27
N ALA A 69 -16.46 5.25 -15.94
CA ALA A 69 -16.09 4.82 -14.60
C ALA A 69 -14.70 5.34 -14.19
N LEU A 70 -13.72 5.32 -15.10
CA LEU A 70 -12.40 5.88 -14.87
C LEU A 70 -12.45 7.40 -14.67
N ALA A 71 -13.21 8.12 -15.52
CA ALA A 71 -13.39 9.55 -15.40
C ALA A 71 -14.03 9.95 -14.06
N ALA A 72 -15.02 9.18 -13.60
CA ALA A 72 -15.63 9.35 -12.29
C ALA A 72 -14.60 9.15 -11.15
N LYS A 73 -13.82 8.06 -11.18
CA LYS A 73 -12.76 7.82 -10.17
C LYS A 73 -11.71 8.93 -10.13
N ILE A 74 -11.31 9.46 -11.29
CA ILE A 74 -10.35 10.58 -11.36
C ILE A 74 -10.98 11.85 -10.77
N ALA A 75 -12.25 12.12 -11.07
CA ALA A 75 -12.95 13.28 -10.55
C ALA A 75 -13.11 13.21 -9.02
N GLU A 76 -13.42 12.05 -8.47
CA GLU A 76 -13.52 11.79 -7.03
C GLU A 76 -12.16 11.87 -6.32
N ASN A 77 -11.08 11.44 -6.97
CA ASN A 77 -9.74 11.44 -6.40
C ASN A 77 -8.97 12.76 -6.55
N ARG A 78 -9.64 13.86 -6.91
CA ARG A 78 -8.97 15.16 -7.03
C ARG A 78 -8.59 15.71 -5.67
N VAL A 79 -7.42 16.36 -5.62
CA VAL A 79 -6.97 17.10 -4.44
C VAL A 79 -7.96 18.22 -4.13
N THR A 80 -8.45 18.26 -2.90
CA THR A 80 -9.47 19.23 -2.46
C THR A 80 -8.89 20.37 -1.62
N SER A 81 -7.71 20.16 -1.02
CA SER A 81 -7.05 21.15 -0.15
C SER A 81 -5.55 20.91 -0.07
N ILE A 82 -4.80 21.90 0.43
CA ILE A 82 -3.37 21.75 0.73
C ILE A 82 -3.14 20.65 1.78
N SER A 83 -4.02 20.53 2.78
CA SER A 83 -3.95 19.48 3.80
C SER A 83 -4.08 18.09 3.19
N ASP A 84 -5.03 17.91 2.27
CA ASP A 84 -5.23 16.67 1.52
C ASP A 84 -4.01 16.35 0.65
N PHE A 85 -3.47 17.34 -0.07
CA PHE A 85 -2.23 17.19 -0.84
C PHE A 85 -1.05 16.72 0.03
N LEU A 86 -0.82 17.38 1.17
CA LEU A 86 0.26 17.01 2.09
C LEU A 86 0.06 15.60 2.67
N GLY A 87 -1.17 15.23 3.04
CA GLY A 87 -1.50 13.89 3.49
C GLY A 87 -1.17 12.81 2.45
N ARG A 88 -1.48 13.09 1.17
CA ARG A 88 -1.19 12.17 0.04
C ARG A 88 0.31 11.96 -0.21
N LEU A 89 1.19 12.85 0.27
CA LEU A 89 2.64 12.68 0.17
C LEU A 89 3.22 11.76 1.26
N HIS A 90 2.45 11.43 2.31
CA HIS A 90 2.91 10.60 3.42
C HIS A 90 3.52 9.25 2.97
N PRO A 91 2.86 8.44 2.11
CA PRO A 91 3.41 7.15 1.70
C PRO A 91 4.78 7.29 1.03
N VAL A 92 4.98 8.31 0.19
CA VAL A 92 6.26 8.57 -0.48
C VAL A 92 7.33 8.93 0.55
N ALA A 93 7.01 9.85 1.47
CA ALA A 93 7.95 10.29 2.51
C ALA A 93 8.34 9.18 3.48
N ALA A 94 7.47 8.18 3.69
CA ALA A 94 7.73 7.07 4.62
C ALA A 94 8.86 6.11 4.16
N HIS A 95 9.16 6.01 2.86
CA HIS A 95 10.15 5.06 2.35
C HIS A 95 11.59 5.41 2.77
N PHE A 96 11.94 6.69 2.73
CA PHE A 96 13.27 7.18 3.08
C PHE A 96 13.70 6.83 4.51
N PRO A 97 12.94 7.19 5.58
CA PRO A 97 13.34 6.87 6.94
C PRO A 97 13.44 5.38 7.20
N ILE A 98 12.56 4.56 6.60
CA ILE A 98 12.61 3.10 6.74
C ILE A 98 13.96 2.58 6.24
N ALA A 99 14.34 2.92 5.01
CA ALA A 99 15.60 2.48 4.43
C ALA A 99 16.82 2.98 5.24
N LEU A 100 16.87 4.27 5.55
CA LEU A 100 18.02 4.88 6.20
C LEU A 100 18.24 4.39 7.63
N LEU A 101 17.17 4.25 8.42
CA LEU A 101 17.29 3.78 9.81
C LEU A 101 17.61 2.28 9.90
N LEU A 102 17.07 1.45 8.98
CA LEU A 102 17.45 0.03 8.90
C LEU A 102 18.90 -0.13 8.46
N LEU A 103 19.38 0.65 7.49
CA LEU A 103 20.79 0.65 7.10
C LEU A 103 21.69 1.18 8.21
N ALA A 104 21.25 2.16 8.99
CA ALA A 104 21.98 2.63 10.17
C ALA A 104 22.13 1.52 11.22
N ALA A 105 21.05 0.78 11.51
CA ALA A 105 21.08 -0.35 12.43
C ALA A 105 22.02 -1.45 11.92
N LEU A 106 21.99 -1.78 10.62
CA LEU A 106 22.91 -2.71 10.00
C LEU A 106 24.37 -2.23 10.09
N GLY A 107 24.64 -0.97 9.78
CA GLY A 107 25.97 -0.39 9.87
C GLY A 107 26.54 -0.43 11.29
N GLU A 108 25.71 -0.17 12.30
CA GLU A 108 26.12 -0.27 13.71
C GLU A 108 26.35 -1.72 14.15
N LEU A 109 25.56 -2.67 13.65
CA LEU A 109 25.79 -4.11 13.85
C LEU A 109 27.14 -4.53 13.24
N LEU A 110 27.45 -4.08 12.02
CA LEU A 110 28.72 -4.35 11.36
C LEU A 110 29.91 -3.75 12.14
N LEU A 111 29.79 -2.53 12.69
CA LEU A 111 30.81 -1.96 13.57
C LEU A 111 31.01 -2.75 14.86
N THR A 112 29.97 -3.43 15.34
CA THR A 112 30.05 -4.30 16.52
C THR A 112 30.85 -5.57 16.22
N ILE A 113 30.65 -6.15 15.03
CA ILE A 113 31.33 -7.39 14.60
C ILE A 113 32.75 -7.09 14.08
N ARG A 114 32.92 -5.98 13.35
CA ARG A 114 34.18 -5.56 12.72
C ARG A 114 34.42 -4.06 12.93
N PRO A 115 34.98 -3.66 14.09
CA PRO A 115 35.26 -2.26 14.41
C PRO A 115 36.19 -1.55 13.41
N ALA A 116 37.04 -2.29 12.70
CA ALA A 116 37.99 -1.76 11.73
C ALA A 116 37.36 -1.18 10.44
N LEU A 117 36.04 -1.34 10.23
CA LEU A 117 35.36 -0.85 9.02
C LEU A 117 35.22 0.67 8.95
N GLY A 118 35.36 1.40 10.05
CA GLY A 118 35.35 2.88 10.05
C GLY A 118 34.05 3.52 9.56
N LEU A 119 32.90 2.86 9.77
CA LEU A 119 31.58 3.28 9.29
C LEU A 119 30.89 4.34 10.18
N GLU A 120 31.52 4.85 11.23
CA GLU A 120 30.85 5.70 12.23
C GLU A 120 30.25 6.96 11.63
N THR A 121 30.96 7.60 10.69
CA THR A 121 30.48 8.80 9.98
C THR A 121 29.30 8.47 9.07
N THR A 122 29.35 7.34 8.36
CA THR A 122 28.24 6.86 7.53
C THR A 122 27.02 6.56 8.37
N VAL A 123 27.17 5.85 9.49
CA VAL A 123 26.07 5.57 10.43
C VAL A 123 25.46 6.86 10.95
N ARG A 124 26.26 7.86 11.35
CA ARG A 124 25.74 9.18 11.77
C ARG A 124 24.92 9.86 10.67
N PHE A 125 25.39 9.83 9.43
CA PHE A 125 24.67 10.39 8.30
C PHE A 125 23.33 9.67 8.07
N LEU A 126 23.34 8.33 8.08
CA LEU A 126 22.13 7.51 7.93
C LEU A 126 21.10 7.78 9.04
N ILE A 127 21.53 7.88 10.30
CA ILE A 127 20.64 8.19 11.42
C ILE A 127 20.05 9.59 11.28
N SER A 128 20.88 10.59 10.95
CA SER A 128 20.43 11.98 10.82
C SER A 128 19.44 12.14 9.67
N GLY A 129 19.74 11.55 8.51
CA GLY A 129 18.84 11.55 7.35
C GLY A 129 17.56 10.76 7.63
N GLY A 130 17.67 9.61 8.31
CA GLY A 130 16.54 8.81 8.74
C GLY A 130 15.64 9.53 9.73
N ALA A 131 16.19 10.27 10.69
CA ALA A 131 15.44 11.06 11.65
C ALA A 131 14.71 12.24 10.98
N ALA A 132 15.38 12.96 10.08
CA ALA A 132 14.75 14.03 9.30
C ALA A 132 13.61 13.49 8.41
N GLY A 133 13.83 12.36 7.76
CA GLY A 133 12.82 11.65 6.98
C GLY A 133 11.64 11.20 7.84
N ALA A 134 11.90 10.65 9.04
CA ALA A 134 10.86 10.14 9.94
C ALA A 134 10.00 11.28 10.49
N LEU A 135 10.61 12.42 10.82
CA LEU A 135 9.89 13.62 11.23
C LEU A 135 8.99 14.13 10.11
N THR A 136 9.49 14.15 8.87
CA THR A 136 8.72 14.55 7.68
C THR A 136 7.56 13.59 7.44
N ALA A 137 7.82 12.28 7.45
CA ALA A 137 6.80 11.25 7.27
C ALA A 137 5.72 11.32 8.36
N ALA A 138 6.10 11.48 9.64
CA ALA A 138 5.16 11.62 10.74
C ALA A 138 4.29 12.87 10.58
N LEU A 139 4.89 14.03 10.25
CA LEU A 139 4.15 15.26 10.00
C LEU A 139 3.11 15.10 8.88
N LEU A 140 3.51 14.54 7.74
CA LEU A 140 2.60 14.25 6.63
C LEU A 140 1.54 13.20 7.00
N GLY A 141 1.89 12.22 7.84
CA GLY A 141 0.97 11.21 8.35
C GLY A 141 -0.13 11.81 9.22
N TRP A 142 0.19 12.85 10.00
CA TRP A 142 -0.82 13.58 10.76
C TRP A 142 -1.77 14.42 9.89
N PHE A 143 -1.27 14.97 8.77
CA PHE A 143 -2.15 15.56 7.75
C PHE A 143 -3.07 14.49 7.14
N ALA A 144 -2.55 13.30 6.83
CA ALA A 144 -3.34 12.18 6.31
C ALA A 144 -4.39 11.68 7.31
N ALA A 145 -4.08 11.74 8.61
CA ALA A 145 -5.00 11.38 9.70
C ALA A 145 -6.02 12.48 10.06
N GLY A 146 -5.92 13.66 9.45
CA GLY A 146 -6.81 14.79 9.73
C GLY A 146 -6.72 15.31 11.17
N TRP A 147 -5.54 15.23 11.80
CA TRP A 147 -5.28 15.71 13.18
C TRP A 147 -6.19 15.11 14.27
N ARG A 148 -6.72 13.91 14.05
CA ARG A 148 -7.54 13.21 15.04
C ARG A 148 -6.65 12.51 16.06
N LEU A 149 -7.05 12.53 17.33
CA LEU A 149 -6.37 11.78 18.39
C LEU A 149 -6.92 10.36 18.55
N GLU A 150 -8.20 10.17 18.19
CA GLU A 150 -8.90 8.89 18.26
C GLU A 150 -9.29 8.39 16.86
N ASP A 151 -8.92 7.13 16.60
CA ASP A 151 -9.11 6.48 15.31
C ASP A 151 -10.30 5.55 15.26
N ARG A 152 -10.81 5.38 14.04
CA ARG A 152 -11.91 4.46 13.75
C ARG A 152 -11.46 3.00 13.80
N SER A 153 -10.19 2.71 13.55
CA SER A 153 -9.62 1.38 13.64
C SER A 153 -8.41 1.39 14.58
N GLU A 154 -8.26 0.31 15.35
CA GLU A 154 -7.12 0.11 16.23
C GLU A 154 -5.81 0.07 15.45
N THR A 155 -5.78 -0.60 14.29
CA THR A 155 -4.62 -0.66 13.39
C THR A 155 -4.13 0.73 12.98
N LEU A 156 -5.04 1.66 12.65
CA LEU A 156 -4.68 3.03 12.29
C LEU A 156 -4.10 3.79 13.50
N GLY A 157 -4.68 3.59 14.68
CA GLY A 157 -4.17 4.15 15.94
C GLY A 157 -2.76 3.68 16.27
N LEU A 158 -2.54 2.36 16.20
CA LEU A 158 -1.23 1.76 16.41
C LEU A 158 -0.23 2.28 15.36
N HIS A 159 -0.61 2.34 14.08
CA HIS A 159 0.24 2.85 13.00
C HIS A 159 0.65 4.30 13.24
N ARG A 160 -0.30 5.18 13.61
CA ARG A 160 -0.03 6.61 13.83
C ARG A 160 0.89 6.83 15.02
N TRP A 161 0.59 6.22 16.15
CA TRP A 161 1.34 6.43 17.39
C TRP A 161 2.72 5.78 17.33
N ASN A 162 2.85 4.58 16.76
CA ASN A 162 4.15 3.95 16.52
C ASN A 162 5.01 4.79 15.56
N GLY A 163 4.44 5.28 14.44
CA GLY A 163 5.14 6.17 13.51
C GLY A 163 5.62 7.48 14.17
N THR A 164 4.80 8.08 15.04
CA THR A 164 5.18 9.27 15.81
C THR A 164 6.30 8.96 16.81
N ALA A 165 6.22 7.82 17.51
CA ALA A 165 7.27 7.37 18.43
C ALA A 165 8.60 7.10 17.71
N ILE A 166 8.57 6.47 16.53
CA ILE A 166 9.76 6.25 15.68
C ILE A 166 10.46 7.58 15.37
N ALA A 167 9.71 8.61 14.98
CA ALA A 167 10.29 9.93 14.71
C ALA A 167 10.98 10.52 15.96
N ALA A 168 10.33 10.45 17.13
CA ALA A 168 10.91 10.94 18.39
C ALA A 168 12.17 10.16 18.79
N VAL A 169 12.13 8.83 18.72
CA VAL A 169 13.26 7.97 19.07
C VAL A 169 14.42 8.12 18.07
N ALA A 170 14.15 8.39 16.79
CA ALA A 170 15.18 8.67 15.80
C ALA A 170 15.93 9.98 16.09
N LEU A 171 15.27 11.00 16.64
CA LEU A 171 15.94 12.21 17.13
C LEU A 171 16.85 11.90 18.34
N VAL A 172 16.40 11.05 19.27
CA VAL A 172 17.24 10.57 20.38
C VAL A 172 18.44 9.77 19.85
N ALA A 173 18.24 8.90 18.87
CA ALA A 173 19.32 8.15 18.22
C ALA A 173 20.35 9.09 17.56
N THR A 174 19.88 10.16 16.91
CA THR A 174 20.73 11.20 16.33
C THR A 174 21.58 11.86 17.42
N TRP A 175 20.97 12.31 18.50
CA TRP A 175 21.69 12.91 19.63
C TRP A 175 22.75 11.95 20.22
N LEU A 176 22.40 10.68 20.43
CA LEU A 176 23.33 9.65 20.90
C LEU A 176 24.49 9.44 19.91
N ALA A 177 24.23 9.42 18.61
CA ALA A 177 25.25 9.20 17.60
C ALA A 177 26.36 10.26 17.62
N PHE A 178 26.04 11.50 17.99
CA PHE A 178 27.01 12.60 18.11
C PHE A 178 27.61 12.75 19.51
N ARG A 179 26.91 12.36 20.58
CA ARG A 179 27.34 12.65 21.95
C ARG A 179 27.87 11.45 22.73
N ALA A 180 27.52 10.23 22.35
CA ALA A 180 27.82 9.06 23.15
C ALA A 180 29.30 8.64 23.04
N ARG A 181 29.99 8.58 24.19
CA ARG A 181 31.34 8.00 24.29
C ARG A 181 31.30 6.46 24.23
N ASN A 182 30.21 5.87 24.72
CA ASN A 182 29.91 4.43 24.61
C ASN A 182 28.71 4.23 23.68
N ARG A 183 28.88 3.43 22.63
CA ARG A 183 27.85 3.19 21.60
C ARG A 183 26.79 2.14 21.99
N THR A 184 26.89 1.53 23.17
CA THR A 184 25.95 0.49 23.62
C THR A 184 24.51 0.99 23.64
N LEU A 185 24.25 2.18 24.17
CA LEU A 185 22.90 2.74 24.20
C LEU A 185 22.38 3.04 22.78
N LEU A 186 23.24 3.57 21.91
CA LEU A 186 22.89 3.79 20.50
C LEU A 186 22.48 2.48 19.81
N ARG A 187 23.22 1.40 20.05
CA ARG A 187 22.92 0.06 19.50
C ARG A 187 21.56 -0.45 19.95
N ILE A 188 21.25 -0.32 21.24
CA ILE A 188 19.95 -0.71 21.80
C ILE A 188 18.83 0.12 21.15
N VAL A 189 19.01 1.44 21.06
CA VAL A 189 18.02 2.34 20.43
C VAL A 189 17.81 2.00 18.95
N LEU A 190 18.88 1.73 18.19
CA LEU A 190 18.77 1.33 16.79
C LEU A 190 18.11 -0.04 16.61
N ALA A 191 18.36 -0.99 17.51
CA ALA A 191 17.70 -2.29 17.50
C ALA A 191 16.18 -2.14 17.75
N VAL A 192 15.81 -1.30 18.74
CA VAL A 192 14.40 -0.98 19.01
C VAL A 192 13.75 -0.29 17.82
N LEU A 193 14.43 0.69 17.20
CA LEU A 193 13.94 1.35 15.99
C LEU A 193 13.75 0.38 14.83
N ALA A 194 14.68 -0.56 14.62
CA ALA A 194 14.57 -1.56 13.57
C ALA A 194 13.32 -2.45 13.75
N VAL A 195 13.07 -2.93 14.97
CA VAL A 195 11.86 -3.69 15.29
C VAL A 195 10.60 -2.84 15.09
N ALA A 196 10.60 -1.59 15.60
CA ALA A 196 9.47 -0.68 15.45
C ALA A 196 9.14 -0.38 13.98
N LEU A 197 10.15 -0.27 13.11
CA LEU A 197 9.97 -0.06 11.67
C LEU A 197 9.38 -1.28 10.96
N VAL A 198 9.78 -2.49 11.36
CA VAL A 198 9.17 -3.73 10.84
C VAL A 198 7.68 -3.78 11.23
N LEU A 199 7.36 -3.48 12.50
CA LEU A 199 5.98 -3.39 12.95
C LEU A 199 5.20 -2.27 12.23
N GLN A 200 5.83 -1.12 11.98
CA GLN A 200 5.21 -0.03 11.21
C GLN A 200 4.85 -0.47 9.79
N GLY A 201 5.74 -1.23 9.15
CA GLY A 201 5.51 -1.83 7.83
C GLY A 201 4.34 -2.82 7.85
N TYR A 202 4.30 -3.70 8.85
CA TYR A 202 3.19 -4.64 9.05
C TYR A 202 1.84 -3.91 9.22
N LEU A 203 1.77 -2.93 10.11
CA LEU A 203 0.56 -2.13 10.34
C LEU A 203 0.14 -1.34 9.09
N GLY A 204 1.11 -0.87 8.29
CA GLY A 204 0.86 -0.27 6.99
C GLY A 204 0.23 -1.25 6.00
N GLY A 205 0.76 -2.48 5.95
CA GLY A 205 0.22 -3.58 5.14
C GLY A 205 -1.21 -3.95 5.52
N GLU A 206 -1.50 -4.09 6.81
CA GLU A 206 -2.86 -4.38 7.31
C GLU A 206 -3.89 -3.33 6.89
N MET A 207 -3.51 -2.04 6.80
CA MET A 207 -4.41 -1.00 6.31
C MET A 207 -4.69 -1.06 4.81
N VAL A 208 -3.78 -1.63 4.02
CA VAL A 208 -3.88 -1.72 2.55
C VAL A 208 -4.54 -3.02 2.12
N PHE A 209 -4.15 -4.14 2.74
CA PHE A 209 -4.55 -5.49 2.34
C PHE A 209 -5.61 -6.10 3.26
N GLY A 210 -5.94 -5.44 4.37
CA GLY A 210 -6.92 -5.91 5.35
C GLY A 210 -6.32 -6.74 6.48
N PRO A 211 -7.16 -7.16 7.44
CA PRO A 211 -6.72 -7.92 8.61
C PRO A 211 -6.09 -9.27 8.26
N ASN A 212 -5.04 -9.64 9.00
CA ASN A 212 -4.30 -10.91 8.80
C ASN A 212 -3.82 -11.10 7.35
N HIS A 213 -3.33 -10.04 6.71
CA HIS A 213 -2.92 -10.10 5.29
C HIS A 213 -1.75 -11.07 5.02
N LEU A 214 -1.03 -11.49 6.05
CA LEU A 214 0.05 -12.48 5.96
C LEU A 214 -0.41 -13.93 6.20
N GLY A 215 -1.65 -14.14 6.67
CA GLY A 215 -2.21 -15.46 6.94
C GLY A 215 -1.46 -16.24 8.03
N LEU A 216 -1.06 -15.57 9.12
CA LEU A 216 -0.23 -16.17 10.20
C LEU A 216 -1.08 -16.77 11.35
N GLU A 217 -2.31 -17.19 11.08
CA GLU A 217 -3.25 -17.77 12.06
C GLU A 217 -3.46 -19.28 11.88
#